data_AF-A0A832SRS9-F1
#
_entry.id   AF-A0A832SRS9-F1
#
_cell.length_a   1.000
_cell.length_b   1.000
_cell.length_c   1.000
_cell.angle_alpha   90.00
_cell.angle_beta   90.00
_cell.angle_gamma   90.00
#
_symmetry.space_group_name_H-M   'P 1'
#
loop_
_entity.id
_entity.type
_entity.pdbx_description
1 polymer ?
#
loop_
_entity_poly.entity_id
_entity_poly.type
_entity_poly.pdbx_seq_one_letter_code
_entity_poly.pdbx_strand_id
1 'polypeptide(L)'
;EILILPRYRSQISELKKNLDCKVRVLSEVVNGNELLQQVNVFVGSGGTMTAEAALLGIPTISYNAVPNLVQDYLVRRKLVILESNPDKITTIIEKFLSSDNYAIEKNAKKVLMSMEDPYKKLIQVIKNK
;
A
#
# COMPACT_ATOMS: atom_id res chain seq x y z
N GLU A 1 -7.85 13.69 6.25
CA GLU A 1 -6.53 13.93 6.88
C GLU A 1 -5.47 13.27 6.01
N ILE A 2 -4.25 13.81 5.94
CA ILE A 2 -3.11 13.17 5.24
C ILE A 2 -2.14 12.65 6.29
N LEU A 3 -1.86 11.35 6.25
CA LEU A 3 -0.87 10.70 7.10
C LEU A 3 0.39 10.43 6.29
N ILE A 4 1.56 10.80 6.83
CA ILE A 4 2.86 10.43 6.25
C ILE A 4 3.60 9.55 7.24
N LEU A 5 4.08 8.40 6.76
CA LEU A 5 4.91 7.47 7.50
C LEU A 5 6.34 7.46 6.92
N PRO A 6 7.28 8.24 7.48
CA PRO A 6 8.65 8.29 6.99
C PRO A 6 9.43 7.04 7.43
N ARG A 7 10.49 6.71 6.68
CA ARG A 7 11.34 5.55 6.98
C ARG A 7 12.40 5.85 8.03
N TYR A 8 12.93 7.08 8.06
CA TYR A 8 14.04 7.46 8.94
C TYR A 8 13.69 8.66 9.83
N ARG A 9 14.31 8.72 11.02
CA ARG A 9 14.14 9.83 11.97
C ARG A 9 14.50 11.19 11.37
N SER A 10 15.53 11.26 10.53
CA SER A 10 15.90 12.48 9.82
C SER A 10 14.77 13.00 8.92
N GLN A 11 14.07 12.10 8.23
CA GLN A 11 12.91 12.44 7.40
C GLN A 11 11.75 12.96 8.26
N ILE A 12 11.50 12.35 9.43
CA ILE A 12 10.48 12.84 10.37
C ILE A 12 10.76 14.29 10.76
N SER A 13 12.00 14.59 11.16
CA SER A 13 12.40 15.94 11.55
C SER A 13 12.25 16.95 10.41
N GLU A 14 12.63 16.58 9.19
CA GLU A 14 12.54 17.46 8.03
C GLU A 14 11.08 17.71 7.62
N LEU A 15 10.25 16.67 7.59
CA LEU A 15 8.85 16.78 7.21
C LEU A 15 8.05 17.58 8.24
N LYS A 16 8.31 17.41 9.55
CA LYS A 16 7.66 18.21 10.60
C LYS A 16 8.02 19.70 10.56
N LYS A 17 9.19 20.06 10.00
CA LYS A 17 9.60 21.46 9.85
C LYS A 17 8.97 22.13 8.63
N ASN A 18 8.81 21.38 7.54
CA ASN A 18 8.42 21.95 6.24
C ASN A 18 6.94 21.75 5.90
N LEU A 19 6.22 20.86 6.57
CA LEU A 19 4.80 20.59 6.31
C LEU A 19 3.89 21.26 7.34
N ASP A 20 2.78 21.78 6.84
CA ASP A 20 1.77 22.53 7.60
C ASP A 20 0.83 21.61 8.41
N CYS A 21 0.00 22.21 9.26
CA CYS A 21 -0.90 21.56 10.22
C CYS A 21 -1.89 20.54 9.63
N LYS A 22 -2.07 20.51 8.31
CA LYS A 22 -3.00 19.62 7.59
C LYS A 22 -2.45 18.20 7.38
N VAL A 23 -1.15 17.99 7.64
CA VAL A 23 -0.47 16.71 7.46
C VAL A 23 0.05 16.21 8.79
N ARG A 24 -0.29 14.96 9.14
CA ARG A 24 0.23 14.31 10.34
C ARG A 24 1.39 13.39 9.97
N VAL A 25 2.58 13.78 10.42
CA VAL A 25 3.80 12.98 10.26
C VAL A 25 3.92 12.03 11.47
N LEU A 26 3.81 10.73 11.20
CA LEU A 26 3.96 9.70 12.22
C LEU A 26 5.43 9.60 12.64
N SER A 27 5.69 9.62 13.95
CA SER A 27 7.06 9.60 14.52
C SER A 27 7.39 8.36 15.34
N GLU A 28 6.43 7.47 15.54
CA GLU A 28 6.57 6.27 16.36
C GLU A 28 6.23 5.01 15.57
N VAL A 29 6.64 3.86 16.11
CA VAL A 29 6.28 2.55 15.54
C VAL A 29 4.78 2.37 15.70
N VAL A 30 4.11 2.09 14.58
CA VAL A 30 2.66 1.88 14.51
C VAL A 30 2.38 0.45 14.07
N ASN A 31 1.29 -0.12 14.57
CA ASN A 31 0.79 -1.38 14.05
C ASN A 31 0.31 -1.15 12.61
N GLY A 32 1.02 -1.74 11.63
CA GLY A 32 0.74 -1.52 10.21
C GLY A 32 -0.67 -1.94 9.79
N ASN A 33 -1.21 -3.02 10.35
CA ASN A 33 -2.55 -3.49 10.01
C ASN A 33 -3.63 -2.53 10.53
N GLU A 34 -3.53 -2.13 11.79
CA GLU A 34 -4.45 -1.14 12.38
C GLU A 34 -4.40 0.19 11.64
N LEU A 35 -3.20 0.64 11.26
CA LEU A 35 -3.03 1.85 10.46
C LEU A 35 -3.73 1.71 9.10
N LEU A 36 -3.45 0.64 8.36
CA LEU A 36 -4.00 0.43 7.02
C LEU A 36 -5.53 0.30 7.04
N GLN A 37 -6.12 -0.31 8.07
CA GLN A 37 -7.58 -0.40 8.19
C GLN A 37 -8.30 0.95 8.28
N GLN A 38 -7.58 2.02 8.66
CA GLN A 38 -8.12 3.38 8.75
C GLN A 38 -7.84 4.20 7.48
N VAL A 39 -7.16 3.63 6.49
CA VAL A 39 -6.73 4.34 5.27
C VAL A 39 -7.75 4.17 4.14
N ASN A 40 -8.19 5.28 3.55
CA ASN A 40 -9.07 5.25 2.38
C ASN A 40 -8.30 5.09 1.06
N VAL A 41 -7.09 5.64 0.95
CA VAL A 41 -6.22 5.55 -0.23
C VAL A 41 -4.77 5.46 0.23
N PHE A 42 -4.02 4.49 -0.27
CA PHE A 42 -2.62 4.28 0.06
C PHE A 42 -1.69 4.68 -1.09
N VAL A 43 -0.63 5.42 -0.79
CA VAL A 43 0.42 5.80 -1.74
C VAL A 43 1.77 5.33 -1.20
N GLY A 44 2.46 4.46 -1.95
CA GLY A 44 3.75 3.91 -1.55
C GLY A 44 4.71 3.72 -2.71
N SER A 45 5.82 3.02 -2.47
CA SER A 45 6.89 2.81 -3.46
C SER A 45 7.10 1.33 -3.80
N GLY A 46 6.06 0.50 -3.70
CA GLY A 46 6.12 -0.92 -4.09
C GLY A 46 6.73 -1.86 -3.06
N GLY A 47 6.89 -1.42 -1.81
CA GLY A 47 7.37 -2.24 -0.71
C GLY A 47 6.27 -3.07 -0.05
N THR A 48 6.58 -3.68 1.10
CA THR A 48 5.65 -4.57 1.82
C THR A 48 4.30 -3.92 2.12
N MET A 49 4.28 -2.70 2.67
CA MET A 49 3.01 -2.02 2.96
C MET A 49 2.19 -1.71 1.70
N THR A 50 2.82 -1.51 0.54
CA THR A 50 2.10 -1.37 -0.73
C THR A 50 1.39 -2.67 -1.10
N ALA A 51 2.05 -3.82 -0.91
CA ALA A 51 1.43 -5.12 -1.15
C ALA A 51 0.32 -5.43 -0.15
N GLU A 52 0.55 -5.14 1.13
CA GLU A 52 -0.44 -5.31 2.20
C GLU A 52 -1.68 -4.46 1.95
N ALA A 53 -1.52 -3.17 1.66
CA ALA A 53 -2.65 -2.28 1.36
C ALA A 53 -3.48 -2.78 0.17
N ALA A 54 -2.80 -3.17 -0.91
CA ALA A 54 -3.46 -3.69 -2.11
C ALA A 54 -4.25 -4.99 -1.85
N LEU A 55 -3.72 -5.89 -1.03
CA LEU A 55 -4.38 -7.17 -0.69
C LEU A 55 -5.47 -7.01 0.37
N LEU A 56 -5.42 -5.94 1.18
CA LEU A 56 -6.51 -5.54 2.08
C LEU A 56 -7.69 -4.89 1.31
N GLY A 57 -7.55 -4.64 0.00
CA GLY A 57 -8.58 -4.01 -0.81
C GLY A 57 -8.58 -2.49 -0.76
N ILE A 58 -7.51 -1.89 -0.24
CA ILE A 58 -7.36 -0.44 -0.18
C ILE A 58 -6.91 0.05 -1.56
N PRO A 59 -7.55 1.09 -2.13
CA PRO A 59 -7.06 1.74 -3.34
C PRO A 59 -5.59 2.15 -3.20
N THR A 60 -4.74 1.59 -4.06
CA THR A 60 -3.28 1.65 -3.87
C THR A 60 -2.57 2.18 -5.12
N ILE A 61 -1.74 3.20 -4.92
CA ILE A 61 -0.86 3.77 -5.94
C ILE A 61 0.59 3.51 -5.54
N SER A 62 1.42 3.14 -6.51
CA SER A 62 2.87 3.02 -6.36
C SER A 62 3.60 4.05 -7.21
N TYR A 63 4.30 5.01 -6.58
CA TYR A 63 4.79 6.22 -7.27
C TYR A 63 6.24 6.18 -7.77
N ASN A 64 7.07 5.33 -7.19
CA ASN A 64 8.48 5.23 -7.56
C ASN A 64 9.06 3.90 -7.12
N ALA A 65 8.52 2.83 -7.68
CA ALA A 65 8.91 1.50 -7.30
C ALA A 65 10.05 0.98 -8.15
N VAL A 66 11.10 0.54 -7.48
CA VAL A 66 12.05 -0.41 -8.08
C VAL A 66 11.23 -1.62 -8.52
N PRO A 67 11.26 -1.99 -9.81
CA PRO A 67 10.51 -3.12 -10.33
C PRO A 67 10.79 -4.36 -9.49
N ASN A 68 9.73 -5.02 -9.04
CA ASN A 68 9.83 -6.24 -8.27
C ASN A 68 8.66 -7.17 -8.61
N LEU A 69 8.91 -8.47 -8.47
CA LEU A 69 7.97 -9.52 -8.87
C LEU A 69 6.61 -9.40 -8.19
N VAL A 70 6.59 -8.96 -6.93
CA VAL A 70 5.36 -8.78 -6.14
C VAL A 70 4.55 -7.63 -6.72
N GLN A 71 5.17 -6.48 -6.98
CA GLN A 71 4.48 -5.35 -7.59
C GLN A 71 3.95 -5.70 -8.98
N ASP A 72 4.78 -6.31 -9.84
CA ASP A 72 4.36 -6.66 -11.20
C ASP A 72 3.15 -7.60 -11.17
N TYR A 73 3.14 -8.55 -10.22
CA TYR A 73 1.99 -9.41 -9.98
C TYR A 73 0.75 -8.59 -9.59
N LEU A 74 0.85 -7.68 -8.62
CA LEU A 74 -0.29 -6.89 -8.13
C LEU A 74 -0.85 -5.94 -9.20
N VAL A 75 0.02 -5.35 -10.04
CA VAL A 75 -0.38 -4.52 -11.18
C VAL A 75 -1.13 -5.35 -12.21
N ARG A 76 -0.61 -6.54 -12.58
CA ARG A 76 -1.32 -7.47 -13.49
C ARG A 76 -2.68 -7.90 -12.94
N ARG A 77 -2.80 -8.01 -11.61
CA ARG A 77 -4.05 -8.35 -10.92
C ARG A 77 -4.98 -7.14 -10.72
N LYS A 78 -4.60 -5.95 -11.21
CA LYS A 78 -5.37 -4.69 -11.08
C LYS A 78 -5.62 -4.29 -9.62
N LEU A 79 -4.67 -4.56 -8.74
CA LEU A 79 -4.72 -4.16 -7.32
C LEU A 79 -3.86 -2.92 -7.03
N VAL A 80 -2.90 -2.60 -7.89
CA VAL A 80 -2.00 -1.45 -7.76
C VAL A 80 -1.97 -0.67 -9.07
N ILE A 81 -2.03 0.66 -8.99
CA ILE A 81 -1.78 1.57 -10.11
C ILE A 81 -0.33 2.08 -10.01
N LEU A 82 0.42 2.01 -11.11
CA LEU A 82 1.73 2.65 -11.22
C LEU A 82 1.54 4.05 -11.81
N GLU A 83 1.97 5.08 -11.10
CA GLU A 83 1.97 6.45 -11.61
C GLU A 83 2.98 7.28 -10.84
N SER A 84 3.89 7.97 -11.55
CA SER A 84 4.97 8.77 -10.95
C SER A 84 4.75 10.27 -11.10
N ASN A 85 3.81 10.70 -11.93
CA ASN A 85 3.48 12.10 -12.11
C ASN A 85 2.57 12.59 -10.95
N PRO A 86 2.99 13.59 -10.16
CA PRO A 86 2.22 14.06 -9.00
C PRO A 86 0.80 14.56 -9.32
N ASP A 87 0.61 15.24 -10.45
CA ASP A 87 -0.70 15.76 -10.85
C ASP A 87 -1.66 14.61 -11.13
N LYS A 88 -1.19 13.59 -11.87
CA LYS A 88 -1.98 12.39 -12.14
C LYS A 88 -2.26 11.58 -10.87
N ILE A 89 -1.29 11.45 -9.96
CA ILE A 89 -1.51 10.82 -8.66
C ILE A 89 -2.66 11.52 -7.93
N THR A 90 -2.66 12.85 -7.92
CA THR A 90 -3.70 13.65 -7.27
C THR A 90 -5.07 13.38 -7.90
N THR A 91 -5.18 13.40 -9.24
CA THR A 91 -6.43 13.04 -9.94
C THR A 91 -6.91 11.63 -9.60
N ILE A 92 -6.00 10.65 -9.51
CA ILE A 92 -6.35 9.27 -9.16
C ILE A 92 -6.86 9.18 -7.72
N ILE A 93 -6.23 9.89 -6.78
CA ILE A 93 -6.66 9.94 -5.38
C ILE A 93 -8.07 10.53 -5.28
N GLU A 94 -8.31 11.68 -5.94
CA GLU A 94 -9.64 12.31 -5.96
C GLU A 94 -10.71 11.35 -6.49
N LYS A 95 -10.38 10.62 -7.58
CA LYS A 95 -11.27 9.60 -8.12
C LYS A 95 -11.59 8.52 -7.09
N PHE A 96 -10.58 7.95 -6.43
CA PHE A 96 -10.80 6.92 -5.40
C PHE A 96 -11.61 7.41 -4.20
N LEU A 97 -11.45 8.68 -3.81
CA LEU A 97 -12.22 9.27 -2.71
C LEU A 97 -13.67 9.57 -3.11
N SER A 98 -13.94 9.81 -4.40
CA SER A 98 -15.29 10.09 -4.92
C SER A 98 -16.09 8.84 -5.32
N SER A 99 -15.46 7.67 -5.38
CA SER A 99 -16.07 6.42 -5.85
C SER A 99 -16.15 5.37 -4.76
N ASP A 100 -17.13 4.46 -4.86
CA ASP A 100 -17.13 3.23 -4.08
C ASP A 100 -15.99 2.30 -4.53
N ASN A 101 -15.22 1.82 -3.56
CA ASN A 101 -14.07 0.94 -3.76
C ASN A 101 -14.44 -0.56 -3.73
N TYR A 102 -15.74 -0.90 -3.68
CA TYR A 102 -16.24 -2.27 -3.66
C TYR A 102 -15.62 -3.19 -4.72
N ALA A 103 -15.38 -2.69 -5.93
CA ALA A 103 -14.75 -3.48 -7.01
C ALA A 103 -13.30 -3.87 -6.67
N ILE A 104 -12.54 -2.95 -6.05
CA ILE A 104 -11.15 -3.18 -5.62
C ILE A 104 -11.15 -4.18 -4.47
N GLU A 105 -11.99 -3.97 -3.46
CA GLU A 105 -12.11 -4.88 -2.32
C GLU A 105 -12.48 -6.30 -2.73
N LYS A 106 -13.48 -6.42 -3.62
CA LYS A 106 -13.93 -7.73 -4.15
C LYS A 106 -12.80 -8.42 -4.90
N ASN A 107 -12.04 -7.68 -5.72
CA ASN A 107 -10.91 -8.22 -6.45
C ASN A 107 -9.78 -8.66 -5.50
N ALA A 108 -9.45 -7.83 -4.50
CA ALA A 108 -8.43 -8.14 -3.50
C ALA A 108 -8.77 -9.43 -2.72
N LYS A 109 -10.02 -9.55 -2.24
CA LYS A 109 -10.53 -10.78 -1.59
C LYS A 109 -10.39 -12.00 -2.49
N LYS A 110 -10.79 -11.88 -3.77
CA LYS A 110 -10.66 -12.97 -4.75
C LYS A 110 -9.20 -13.39 -4.95
N VAL A 111 -8.28 -12.42 -5.08
CA VAL A 111 -6.86 -12.70 -5.25
C VAL A 111 -6.29 -13.36 -4.00
N LEU A 112 -6.59 -12.85 -2.81
CA LEU A 112 -6.13 -13.39 -1.54
C LEU A 112 -6.62 -14.83 -1.33
N MET A 113 -7.90 -15.12 -1.61
CA MET A 113 -8.46 -16.48 -1.53
C MET A 113 -7.82 -17.48 -2.51
N SER A 114 -7.18 -16.99 -3.58
CA SER A 114 -6.47 -17.85 -4.53
C SER A 114 -5.03 -18.16 -4.13
N MET A 115 -4.51 -17.53 -3.07
CA MET A 115 -3.15 -17.74 -2.61
C MET A 115 -3.04 -19.02 -1.78
N GLU A 116 -1.89 -19.69 -1.90
CA GLU A 116 -1.55 -20.82 -1.03
C GLU A 116 -1.35 -20.32 0.42
N ASP A 117 -1.64 -21.18 1.39
CA ASP A 117 -1.26 -20.93 2.77
C ASP A 117 0.28 -21.02 2.90
N PRO A 118 0.97 -19.91 3.21
CA PRO A 118 2.43 -19.87 3.20
C PRO A 118 3.04 -20.78 4.27
N TYR A 119 2.35 -20.99 5.40
CA TYR A 119 2.81 -21.91 6.44
C TYR A 119 2.76 -23.35 5.94
N LYS A 120 1.64 -23.76 5.35
CA LYS A 120 1.52 -25.11 4.77
C LYS A 120 2.55 -25.33 3.66
N LYS A 121 2.75 -24.34 2.78
CA LYS A 121 3.73 -24.42 1.71
C LYS A 121 5.15 -24.55 2.25
N LEU A 122 5.50 -23.77 3.27
CA LEU A 122 6.81 -23.81 3.90
C LEU A 122 7.10 -25.20 4.50
N ILE A 123 6.16 -25.75 5.28
CA ILE A 123 6.31 -27.09 5.88
C ILE A 123 6.47 -28.17 4.81
N GLN A 124 5.71 -28.10 3.71
CA GLN A 124 5.83 -29.03 2.59
C GLN A 124 7.23 -28.95 1.96
N VAL A 125 7.76 -27.75 1.72
CA VAL A 125 9.09 -27.56 1.12
C VAL A 125 10.20 -28.07 2.03
N ILE A 126 10.09 -27.86 3.34
CA ILE A 126 11.09 -28.34 4.31
C ILE A 126 11.08 -29.87 4.38
N LYS A 127 9.91 -30.52 4.40
CA LYS A 127 9.79 -31.99 4.49
C LYS A 127 10.18 -32.73 3.21
N ASN A 128 10.12 -32.07 2.06
CA ASN A 128 10.46 -32.64 0.75
C ASN A 128 11.92 -32.37 0.33
N LYS A 129 12.73 -31.79 1.22
CA LYS A 129 14.19 -31.74 1.13
C LYS A 129 14.79 -32.85 1.98
#